data_AF-A0AAX3IVI5-F1
#
_entry.id   AF-A0AAX3IVI5-F1
#
_cell.length_a   1.000
_cell.length_b   1.000
_cell.length_c   1.000
_cell.angle_alpha   90.00
_cell.angle_beta   90.00
_cell.angle_gamma   90.00
#
_symmetry.space_group_name_H-M   'P 1'
#
loop_
_entity.id
_entity.type
_entity.pdbx_description
1 polymer ?
#
loop_
_entity_poly.entity_id
_entity_poly.type
_entity_poly.pdbx_seq_one_letter_code
_entity_poly.pdbx_strand_id
1 'polypeptide(L)'
;MFNIANLLGMFAFTGRKNVCMGELMLSNVFLPAAQKTLRRLGEVVDIGIYGIDRSCWRCGRTSVAITNLCPLDCESGISLVEAWESIDMCYAKELLEIAGHPAAKQIKYRSSRRAGRYMSNGCAYCDALFGNFCIDEDILDGQKPRLIASVKRPLQEWAVMVAQFYL
;
A
#
# COMPACT_ATOMS: atom_id res chain seq x y z
N MET A 1 16.60 -1.76 -11.21
CA MET A 1 15.40 -1.21 -11.88
C MET A 1 14.48 -2.38 -12.24
N PHE A 2 13.52 -2.71 -11.37
CA PHE A 2 12.52 -3.75 -11.65
C PHE A 2 11.20 -3.07 -11.99
N ASN A 3 10.77 -3.19 -13.25
CA ASN A 3 9.57 -2.56 -13.77
C ASN A 3 8.37 -3.52 -13.58
N ILE A 4 7.41 -3.12 -12.73
CA ILE A 4 6.20 -3.89 -12.39
C ILE A 4 5.23 -4.00 -13.59
N ALA A 5 5.38 -3.14 -14.62
CA ALA A 5 4.57 -3.19 -15.83
C ALA A 5 4.66 -4.52 -16.61
N ASN A 6 5.72 -5.32 -16.37
CA ASN A 6 5.87 -6.62 -17.04
C ASN A 6 5.08 -7.77 -16.37
N LEU A 7 4.35 -7.52 -15.29
CA LEU A 7 3.60 -8.56 -14.57
C LEU A 7 2.12 -8.65 -15.00
N LEU A 8 1.57 -7.60 -15.61
CA LEU A 8 0.18 -7.53 -16.05
C LEU A 8 0.13 -7.01 -17.49
N GLY A 9 0.16 -7.94 -18.45
CA GLY A 9 0.02 -7.63 -19.88
C GLY A 9 -1.32 -6.93 -20.17
N MET A 10 -1.29 -5.60 -20.29
CA MET A 10 -2.41 -4.78 -20.74
C MET A 10 -2.48 -4.83 -22.27
N PHE A 11 -3.55 -5.42 -22.81
CA PHE A 11 -3.90 -5.27 -24.23
C PHE A 11 -5.24 -4.54 -24.34
N ALA A 12 -5.20 -3.35 -24.94
CA ALA A 12 -6.37 -2.63 -25.41
C ALA A 12 -6.91 -3.33 -26.67
N PHE A 13 -8.15 -3.82 -26.61
CA PHE A 13 -8.85 -4.33 -27.80
C PHE A 13 -9.45 -3.17 -28.59
N THR A 14 -8.92 -2.93 -29.79
CA THR A 14 -9.59 -2.09 -30.81
C THR A 14 -9.63 -2.80 -32.16
N GLY A 15 -10.85 -3.06 -32.65
CA GLY A 15 -11.19 -3.05 -34.08
C GLY A 15 -10.96 -4.33 -34.89
N ARG A 16 -12.06 -4.91 -35.41
CA ARG A 16 -12.12 -5.96 -36.43
C ARG A 16 -11.24 -5.65 -37.66
N LYS A 17 -10.37 -6.60 -38.05
CA LYS A 17 -10.14 -7.01 -39.44
C LYS A 17 -9.87 -8.52 -39.50
N ASN A 18 -10.46 -9.19 -40.48
CA ASN A 18 -10.28 -10.62 -40.74
C ASN A 18 -8.80 -10.90 -41.06
N VAL A 19 -8.12 -11.67 -40.20
CA VAL A 19 -6.77 -12.16 -40.45
C VAL A 19 -6.83 -13.68 -40.63
N CYS A 20 -6.17 -14.14 -41.69
CA CYS A 20 -6.05 -15.52 -42.12
C CYS A 20 -5.54 -16.41 -40.97
N MET A 21 -6.20 -17.55 -40.73
CA MET A 21 -5.99 -18.44 -39.59
C MET A 21 -4.74 -19.35 -39.72
N GLY A 22 -3.68 -18.85 -40.37
CA GLY A 22 -2.47 -19.59 -40.72
C GLY A 22 -1.15 -19.06 -40.15
N GLU A 23 -1.10 -17.84 -39.62
CA GLU A 23 0.14 -17.23 -39.09
C GLU A 23 -0.13 -16.37 -37.85
N LEU A 24 -0.51 -17.03 -36.75
CA LEU A 24 -0.46 -16.45 -35.40
C LEU A 24 0.08 -17.53 -34.46
N MET A 25 1.35 -17.87 -34.63
CA MET A 25 2.18 -18.33 -33.51
C MET A 25 2.36 -17.13 -32.57
N LEU A 26 1.27 -16.75 -31.90
CA LEU A 26 1.32 -15.96 -30.68
C LEU A 26 2.16 -16.79 -29.71
N SER A 27 3.45 -16.47 -29.60
CA SER A 27 4.29 -16.92 -28.50
C SER A 27 3.45 -16.79 -27.25
N ASN A 28 3.14 -17.90 -26.60
CA ASN A 28 2.04 -17.98 -25.65
C ASN A 28 2.49 -17.35 -24.31
N VAL A 29 2.81 -16.05 -24.30
CA VAL A 29 3.44 -15.30 -23.19
C VAL A 29 2.61 -15.42 -21.91
N PHE A 30 1.30 -15.60 -22.05
CA PHE A 30 0.37 -15.82 -20.94
C PHE A 30 0.66 -17.10 -20.16
N LEU A 31 1.04 -18.20 -20.83
CA LEU A 31 1.21 -19.49 -20.15
C LEU A 31 2.44 -19.51 -19.23
N PRO A 32 3.65 -19.06 -19.64
CA PRO A 32 4.78 -18.90 -18.73
C PRO A 32 4.54 -17.91 -17.61
N ALA A 33 3.86 -16.78 -17.88
CA ALA A 33 3.50 -15.81 -16.85
C ALA A 33 2.53 -16.41 -15.82
N ALA A 34 1.48 -17.08 -16.28
CA ALA A 34 0.53 -17.79 -15.42
C ALA A 34 1.22 -18.89 -14.62
N GLN A 35 2.07 -19.72 -15.24
CA GLN A 35 2.84 -20.75 -14.55
C GLN A 35 3.78 -20.16 -13.49
N LYS A 36 4.44 -19.03 -13.79
CA LYS A 36 5.27 -18.31 -12.83
C LYS A 36 4.44 -17.82 -11.65
N THR A 37 3.27 -17.21 -11.89
CA THR A 37 2.36 -16.77 -10.83
C THR A 37 1.82 -17.93 -10.00
N LEU A 38 1.44 -19.04 -10.65
CA LEU A 38 0.98 -20.26 -9.97
C LEU A 38 2.05 -20.86 -9.06
N ARG A 39 3.33 -20.85 -9.49
CA ARG A 39 4.44 -21.33 -8.65
C ARG A 39 4.63 -20.49 -7.39
N ARG A 40 4.22 -19.23 -7.41
CA ARG A 40 4.28 -18.33 -6.26
C ARG A 40 3.04 -18.40 -5.38
N LEU A 41 2.03 -19.19 -5.74
CA LEU A 41 0.86 -19.40 -4.88
C LEU A 41 1.28 -19.99 -3.54
N GLY A 42 0.85 -19.34 -2.47
CA GLY A 42 1.22 -19.74 -1.11
C GLY A 42 2.58 -19.20 -0.64
N GLU A 43 3.32 -18.45 -1.47
CA GLU A 43 4.44 -17.65 -0.97
C GLU A 43 3.93 -16.65 0.05
N VAL A 44 4.66 -16.54 1.16
CA VAL A 44 4.37 -15.60 2.25
C VAL A 44 5.43 -14.51 2.24
N VAL A 45 4.97 -13.28 2.35
CA VAL A 45 5.82 -12.09 2.48
C VAL A 45 5.61 -11.49 3.87
N ASP A 46 6.69 -10.99 4.49
CA ASP A 46 6.61 -10.26 5.75
C ASP A 46 6.46 -8.77 5.45
N ILE A 47 5.28 -8.21 5.72
CA ILE A 47 4.96 -6.82 5.43
C ILE A 47 5.27 -6.00 6.67
N GLY A 48 6.27 -5.13 6.56
CA GLY A 48 6.58 -4.13 7.56
C GLY A 48 5.61 -2.95 7.50
N ILE A 49 5.15 -2.52 8.67
CA ILE A 49 4.44 -1.27 8.87
C ILE A 49 5.43 -0.26 9.44
N TYR A 50 5.51 0.91 8.83
CA TYR A 50 6.44 1.95 9.21
C TYR A 50 5.72 3.20 9.71
N GLY A 51 6.38 3.94 10.60
CA GLY A 51 5.88 5.21 11.07
C GLY A 51 6.97 6.10 11.65
N ILE A 52 6.59 7.35 11.93
CA ILE A 52 7.44 8.35 12.58
C ILE A 52 6.83 8.78 13.91
N ASP A 53 7.69 9.13 14.86
CA ASP A 53 7.24 9.66 16.15
C ASP A 53 6.94 11.16 16.01
N ARG A 54 5.69 11.54 16.22
CA ARG A 54 5.21 12.90 15.93
C ARG A 54 4.55 13.55 17.11
N SER A 55 4.95 14.78 17.42
CA SER A 55 4.30 15.60 18.45
C SER A 55 2.95 16.12 17.94
N CYS A 56 1.88 15.87 18.69
CA CYS A 56 0.55 16.31 18.30
C CYS A 56 0.41 17.83 18.41
N TRP A 57 0.03 18.50 17.33
CA TRP A 57 -0.21 19.96 17.30
C TRP A 57 -1.26 20.44 18.31
N ARG A 58 -2.21 19.58 18.69
CA ARG A 58 -3.30 19.93 19.61
C ARG A 58 -2.93 19.73 21.08
N CYS A 59 -2.33 18.59 21.43
CA CYS A 59 -2.10 18.22 22.83
C CYS A 59 -0.62 18.11 23.24
N GLY A 60 0.31 18.31 22.31
CA GLY A 60 1.76 18.26 22.52
C GLY A 60 2.34 16.85 22.74
N ARG A 61 1.52 15.83 23.01
CA ARG A 61 1.99 14.46 23.24
C ARG A 61 2.45 13.80 21.95
N THR A 62 3.53 13.04 22.02
CA THR A 62 4.06 12.25 20.90
C THR A 62 3.19 11.02 20.65
N SER A 63 2.81 10.77 19.39
CA SER A 63 2.27 9.47 18.97
C SER A 63 2.87 9.08 17.62
N VAL A 64 2.74 7.80 17.27
CA VAL A 64 3.28 7.28 16.00
C VAL A 64 2.33 7.63 14.86
N ALA A 65 2.82 8.37 13.88
CA ALA A 65 2.15 8.57 12.59
C ALA A 65 2.58 7.45 11.63
N ILE A 66 1.62 6.69 11.12
CA ILE A 66 1.87 5.59 10.16
C ILE A 66 2.10 6.16 8.76
N THR A 67 3.18 5.77 8.09
CA THR A 67 3.67 6.42 6.86
C THR A 67 3.64 5.52 5.64
N ASN A 68 4.04 4.25 5.78
CA ASN A 68 4.17 3.36 4.64
C ASN A 68 4.08 1.88 5.05
N LEU A 69 3.73 1.05 4.07
CA LEU A 69 3.76 -0.41 4.16
C LEU A 69 4.80 -0.92 3.17
N CYS A 70 5.67 -1.84 3.56
CA CYS A 70 6.70 -2.36 2.67
C CYS A 70 7.14 -3.78 3.09
N PRO A 71 7.30 -4.73 2.15
CA PRO A 71 7.95 -6.00 2.43
C PRO A 71 9.34 -5.77 3.03
N LEU A 72 9.71 -6.55 4.06
CA LEU A 72 11.00 -6.36 4.73
C LEU A 72 12.22 -6.58 3.82
N ASP A 73 12.05 -7.32 2.72
CA ASP A 73 13.05 -7.62 1.71
C ASP A 73 12.99 -6.70 0.48
N CYS A 74 12.17 -5.65 0.53
CA CYS A 74 11.96 -4.70 -0.56
C CYS A 74 12.11 -3.26 -0.05
N GLU A 75 12.55 -2.35 -0.92
CA GLU A 75 12.59 -0.91 -0.62
C GLU A 75 11.35 -0.17 -1.15
N SER A 76 10.58 -0.83 -2.03
CA SER A 76 9.37 -0.27 -2.63
C SER A 76 8.12 -0.81 -1.93
N GLY A 77 7.17 0.10 -1.66
CA GLY A 77 5.99 -0.18 -0.86
C GLY A 77 4.84 0.77 -1.17
N ILE A 78 3.81 0.73 -0.31
CA ILE A 78 2.66 1.62 -0.38
C ILE A 78 2.94 2.83 0.51
N SER A 79 2.92 4.03 -0.08
CA SER A 79 3.01 5.30 0.64
C SER A 79 1.62 5.71 1.11
N LEU A 80 1.40 5.75 2.43
CA LEU A 80 0.11 6.15 3.04
C LEU A 80 -0.03 7.66 3.18
N VAL A 81 1.03 8.40 2.84
CA VAL A 81 1.09 9.86 2.89
C VAL A 81 0.73 10.43 1.52
N GLU A 82 1.24 9.83 0.45
CA GLU A 82 0.97 10.24 -0.93
C GLU A 82 -0.34 9.65 -1.47
N ALA A 83 -0.69 8.43 -1.06
CA ALA A 83 -1.95 7.81 -1.41
C ALA A 83 -3.09 8.36 -0.53
N TRP A 84 -4.04 9.04 -1.17
CA TRP A 84 -5.26 9.54 -0.51
C TRP A 84 -6.34 8.46 -0.39
N GLU A 85 -6.03 7.23 -0.79
CA GLU A 85 -6.99 6.16 -0.81
C GLU A 85 -7.25 5.62 0.59
N SER A 86 -8.52 5.60 0.97
CA SER A 86 -8.92 5.08 2.29
C SER A 86 -8.64 3.58 2.44
N ILE A 87 -8.46 2.85 1.34
CA ILE A 87 -8.25 1.40 1.37
C ILE A 87 -6.88 1.02 1.91
N ASP A 88 -5.82 1.74 1.56
CA ASP A 88 -4.46 1.46 2.05
C ASP A 88 -4.34 1.69 3.55
N MET A 89 -4.96 2.78 4.02
CA MET A 89 -4.99 3.10 5.44
C MET A 89 -5.87 2.10 6.22
N CYS A 90 -6.93 1.56 5.61
CA CYS A 90 -7.68 0.42 6.17
C CYS A 90 -6.82 -0.83 6.26
N TYR A 91 -6.04 -1.14 5.22
CA TYR A 91 -5.14 -2.30 5.22
C TYR A 91 -4.05 -2.16 6.28
N ALA A 92 -3.43 -0.97 6.39
CA ALA A 92 -2.47 -0.67 7.46
C ALA A 92 -3.06 -0.87 8.86
N LYS A 93 -4.33 -0.47 9.05
CA LYS A 93 -5.05 -0.73 10.30
C LYS A 93 -5.20 -2.22 10.55
N GLU A 94 -5.70 -2.98 9.59
CA GLU A 94 -5.90 -4.44 9.74
C GLU A 94 -4.60 -5.14 10.13
N LEU A 95 -3.49 -4.82 9.45
CA LEU A 95 -2.19 -5.38 9.78
C LEU A 95 -1.75 -5.01 11.21
N LEU A 96 -1.97 -3.77 11.65
CA LEU A 96 -1.67 -3.37 13.04
C LEU A 96 -2.58 -4.05 14.07
N GLU A 97 -3.84 -4.34 13.74
CA GLU A 97 -4.75 -5.11 14.58
C GLU A 97 -4.28 -6.56 14.72
N ILE A 98 -3.88 -7.19 13.62
CA ILE A 98 -3.29 -8.54 13.61
C ILE A 98 -2.02 -8.59 14.45
N ALA A 99 -1.15 -7.57 14.34
CA ALA A 99 0.06 -7.46 15.13
C ALA A 99 -0.20 -7.10 16.61
N GLY A 100 -1.44 -6.78 17.01
CA GLY A 100 -1.77 -6.34 18.37
C GLY A 100 -1.19 -4.96 18.72
N HIS A 101 -0.79 -4.17 17.73
CA HIS A 101 -0.10 -2.90 17.96
C HIS A 101 -1.10 -1.77 18.29
N PRO A 102 -0.88 -0.98 19.36
CA PRO A 102 -1.84 0.02 19.82
C PRO A 102 -2.12 1.13 18.81
N ALA A 103 -1.22 1.37 17.84
CA ALA A 103 -1.43 2.34 16.78
C ALA A 103 -2.60 2.02 15.85
N ALA A 104 -3.11 0.79 15.82
CA ALA A 104 -4.34 0.48 15.09
C ALA A 104 -5.52 1.36 15.54
N LYS A 105 -5.58 1.69 16.83
CA LYS A 105 -6.63 2.55 17.41
C LYS A 105 -6.52 4.01 16.98
N GLN A 106 -5.37 4.44 16.49
CA GLN A 106 -5.15 5.79 15.98
C GLN A 106 -5.73 5.99 14.58
N ILE A 107 -5.90 4.89 13.84
CA ILE A 107 -6.46 4.88 12.49
C ILE A 107 -7.98 4.72 12.57
N LYS A 108 -8.71 5.77 12.17
CA LYS A 108 -10.17 5.82 12.27
C LYS A 108 -10.78 6.47 11.03
N TYR A 109 -12.06 6.19 10.82
CA TYR A 109 -12.85 6.94 9.85
C TYR A 109 -13.05 8.37 10.34
N ARG A 110 -12.92 9.30 9.41
CA ARG A 110 -13.05 10.73 9.58
C ARG A 110 -13.93 11.27 8.48
N SER A 111 -14.48 12.45 8.71
CA SER A 111 -15.36 13.12 7.75
C SER A 111 -14.93 14.56 7.61
N SER A 112 -14.83 15.03 6.37
CA SER A 112 -14.65 16.45 6.06
C SER A 112 -15.66 16.88 5.00
N ARG A 113 -15.98 18.18 4.96
CA ARG A 113 -16.89 18.74 3.95
C ARG A 113 -16.34 18.61 2.52
N ARG A 114 -15.01 18.61 2.36
CA ARG A 114 -14.34 18.61 1.06
C ARG A 114 -14.04 17.20 0.54
N ALA A 115 -13.60 16.30 1.41
CA ALA A 115 -13.16 14.94 1.04
C ALA A 115 -14.20 13.85 1.38
N GLY A 116 -15.36 14.22 1.94
CA GLY A 116 -16.34 13.24 2.40
C GLY A 116 -15.79 12.40 3.55
N ARG A 117 -16.10 11.10 3.57
CA ARG A 117 -15.64 10.15 4.60
C ARG A 117 -14.39 9.43 4.12
N TYR A 118 -13.35 9.43 4.94
CA TYR A 118 -12.04 8.83 4.64
C TYR A 118 -11.41 8.21 5.88
N MET A 119 -10.41 7.36 5.70
CA MET A 119 -9.64 6.74 6.79
C MET A 119 -8.34 7.50 7.01
N SER A 120 -7.98 7.81 8.26
CA SER A 120 -6.71 8.50 8.54
C SER A 120 -6.12 8.12 9.90
N ASN A 121 -4.80 8.31 10.03
CA ASN A 121 -4.11 8.28 11.30
C ASN A 121 -4.32 9.60 12.09
N GLY A 122 -4.02 9.58 13.39
CA GLY A 122 -4.15 10.74 14.28
C GLY A 122 -3.58 10.45 15.65
N CYS A 123 -3.63 11.44 16.54
CA CYS A 123 -3.04 11.33 17.87
C CYS A 123 -3.71 10.26 18.75
N ALA A 124 -2.91 9.41 19.40
CA ALA A 124 -3.39 8.39 20.33
C ALA A 124 -4.13 8.94 21.56
N TYR A 125 -3.91 10.20 21.91
CA TYR A 125 -4.41 10.79 23.15
C TYR A 125 -5.62 11.71 22.96
N CYS A 126 -5.66 12.48 21.87
CA CYS A 126 -6.71 13.48 21.65
C CYS A 126 -7.42 13.36 20.30
N ASP A 127 -7.11 12.30 19.53
CA ASP A 127 -7.71 12.02 18.22
C ASP A 127 -7.52 13.10 17.15
N ALA A 128 -6.69 14.13 17.40
CA ALA A 128 -6.39 15.15 16.42
C ALA A 128 -5.69 14.54 15.20
N LEU A 129 -6.10 14.97 14.01
CA LEU A 129 -5.50 14.53 12.75
C LEU A 129 -4.05 14.97 12.67
N PHE A 130 -3.20 14.07 12.18
CA PHE A 130 -1.83 14.42 11.80
C PHE A 130 -1.78 15.14 10.45
N GLY A 131 -2.61 14.69 9.50
CA GLY A 131 -2.67 15.25 8.15
C GLY A 131 -1.48 14.82 7.31
N ASN A 132 -1.75 14.30 6.11
CA ASN A 132 -0.73 13.74 5.22
C ASN A 132 0.36 14.76 4.88
N PHE A 133 -0.03 15.97 4.48
CA PHE A 133 0.91 17.05 4.15
C PHE A 133 1.97 17.27 5.23
N CYS A 134 1.55 17.34 6.50
CA CYS A 134 2.50 17.60 7.56
C CYS A 134 3.32 16.37 7.97
N ILE A 135 2.86 15.15 7.66
CA ILE A 135 3.69 13.94 7.81
C ILE A 135 4.75 13.92 6.70
N ASP A 136 4.38 14.32 5.49
CA ASP A 136 5.29 14.43 4.34
C ASP A 136 6.40 15.43 4.62
N GLU A 137 6.05 16.61 5.13
CA GLU A 137 7.03 17.62 5.57
C GLU A 137 8.00 17.07 6.61
N ASP A 138 7.53 16.36 7.64
CA ASP A 138 8.40 15.77 8.66
C ASP A 138 9.41 14.77 8.04
N ILE A 139 9.00 14.01 7.01
CA ILE A 139 9.86 13.07 6.30
C ILE A 139 10.87 13.82 5.43
N LEU A 140 10.44 14.84 4.70
CA LEU A 140 11.30 15.69 3.87
C LEU A 140 12.33 16.46 4.71
N ASP A 141 11.97 16.84 5.95
CA ASP A 141 12.85 17.46 6.95
C ASP A 141 13.80 16.45 7.61
N GLY A 142 13.74 15.18 7.22
CA GLY A 142 14.72 14.16 7.55
C GLY A 142 14.29 13.16 8.63
N GLN A 143 13.04 13.19 9.10
CA GLN A 143 12.53 12.09 9.91
C GLN A 143 12.47 10.80 9.09
N LYS A 144 13.15 9.77 9.57
CA LYS A 144 13.17 8.47 8.91
C LYS A 144 12.07 7.58 9.48
N PRO A 145 11.12 7.09 8.65
CA PRO A 145 10.19 6.07 9.08
C PRO A 145 10.92 4.86 9.65
N ARG A 146 10.48 4.40 10.83
CA ARG A 146 11.00 3.20 11.48
C ARG A 146 9.96 2.09 11.44
N LEU A 147 10.44 0.85 11.37
CA LEU A 147 9.59 -0.33 11.50
C LEU A 147 8.92 -0.32 12.89
N ILE A 148 7.60 -0.45 12.92
CA ILE A 148 6.82 -0.49 14.17
C ILE A 148 6.21 -1.86 14.45
N ALA A 149 5.89 -2.60 13.40
CA ALA A 149 5.35 -3.95 13.43
C ALA A 149 5.56 -4.61 12.07
N SER A 150 5.48 -5.94 12.01
CA SER A 150 5.43 -6.66 10.75
C SER A 150 4.41 -7.81 10.83
N VAL A 151 3.83 -8.16 9.69
CA VAL A 151 2.84 -9.23 9.58
C VAL A 151 3.09 -10.04 8.33
N LYS A 152 3.12 -11.37 8.50
CA LYS A 152 3.20 -12.33 7.41
C LYS A 152 1.86 -12.42 6.68
N ARG A 153 1.86 -12.15 5.37
CA ARG A 153 0.68 -12.24 4.49
C ARG A 153 0.99 -13.03 3.22
N PRO A 154 -0.02 -13.62 2.55
CA PRO A 154 0.17 -14.18 1.23
C PRO A 154 0.69 -13.11 0.26
N LEU A 155 1.68 -13.46 -0.56
CA LEU A 155 2.25 -12.55 -1.53
C LEU A 155 1.20 -12.00 -2.52
N GLN A 156 0.20 -12.81 -2.87
CA GLN A 156 -0.88 -12.42 -3.78
C GLN A 156 -1.70 -11.27 -3.20
N GLU A 157 -1.94 -11.28 -1.91
CA GLU A 157 -2.66 -10.21 -1.21
C GLU A 157 -1.88 -8.90 -1.32
N TRP A 158 -0.58 -8.93 -1.01
CA TRP A 158 0.30 -7.78 -1.20
C TRP A 158 0.32 -7.29 -2.66
N ALA A 159 0.42 -8.21 -3.61
CA ALA A 159 0.43 -7.87 -5.03
C ALA A 159 -0.85 -7.17 -5.47
N VAL A 160 -2.02 -7.57 -4.96
CA VAL A 160 -3.30 -6.89 -5.23
C VAL A 160 -3.28 -5.48 -4.64
N MET A 161 -2.81 -5.31 -3.41
CA MET A 161 -2.74 -3.99 -2.77
C MET A 161 -1.81 -3.03 -3.53
N VAL A 162 -0.68 -3.51 -4.04
CA VAL A 162 0.25 -2.66 -4.83
C VAL A 162 -0.24 -2.45 -6.28
N ALA A 163 -0.98 -3.39 -6.86
CA ALA A 163 -1.47 -3.27 -8.23
C ALA A 163 -2.63 -2.27 -8.38
N GLN A 164 -3.33 -1.92 -7.29
CA GLN A 164 -4.36 -0.88 -7.30
C GLN A 164 -3.82 0.49 -7.74
N PHE A 165 -2.50 0.72 -7.65
CA PHE A 165 -1.84 1.96 -8.08
C PHE A 165 -1.60 2.07 -9.61
N TYR A 166 -1.90 1.02 -10.38
CA TYR A 166 -1.59 0.95 -11.82
C TYR A 166 -2.82 0.68 -12.72
N LEU A 167 -4.03 0.70 -12.17
CA LEU A 167 -5.30 0.61 -12.91
C LEU A 167 -5.98 1.98 -12.96
#